data_AF-A0A2H5W5B3-F1
#
_entry.id   AF-A0A2H5W5B3-F1
#
_cell.length_a   1.000
_cell.length_b   1.000
_cell.length_c   1.000
_cell.angle_alpha   90.00
_cell.angle_beta   90.00
_cell.angle_gamma   90.00
#
_symmetry.space_group_name_H-M   'P 1'
#
loop_
_entity.id
_entity.type
_entity.pdbx_description
1 polymer ?
#
loop_
_entity_poly.entity_id
_entity_poly.type
_entity_poly.pdbx_seq_one_letter_code
_entity_poly.pdbx_strand_id
1 'polypeptide(L)'
;MRSVILTVLDWAIQVYILLIVFRVFLSWGFLPIRYWRWLVRLTEPVLAPVRRLLGRSAVSTAIDFSPAIVVLLLVLLRRWLRSLG
;
A
#
# COMPACT_ATOMS: atom_id res chain seq x y z
N MET A 1 -28.64 4.71 -1.48
CA MET A 1 -27.93 5.87 -2.08
C MET A 1 -26.59 5.96 -1.41
N ARG A 2 -25.51 5.63 -2.13
CA ARG A 2 -24.17 5.56 -1.56
C ARG A 2 -23.71 6.98 -1.23
N SER A 3 -23.25 7.22 0.01
CA SER A 3 -22.87 8.58 0.41
C SER A 3 -21.62 9.05 -0.34
N VAL A 4 -21.53 10.35 -0.63
CA VAL A 4 -20.38 10.96 -1.33
C VAL A 4 -19.08 10.67 -0.57
N ILE A 5 -19.13 10.68 0.77
CA ILE A 5 -17.99 10.38 1.65
C ILE A 5 -17.45 8.96 1.41
N LEU A 6 -18.33 7.95 1.34
CA LEU A 6 -17.93 6.57 1.09
C LEU A 6 -17.27 6.41 -0.28
N THR A 7 -17.76 7.14 -1.29
CA THR A 7 -17.18 7.12 -2.64
C THR A 7 -15.79 7.74 -2.67
N VAL A 8 -15.61 8.93 -2.07
CA VAL A 8 -14.30 9.59 -2.02
C VAL A 8 -13.27 8.73 -1.29
N LEU A 9 -13.68 8.12 -0.17
CA LEU A 9 -12.80 7.24 0.61
C LEU A 9 -12.43 5.96 -0.15
N ASP A 10 -13.38 5.36 -0.87
CA ASP A 10 -13.13 4.19 -1.73
C ASP A 10 -12.07 4.49 -2.81
N TRP A 11 -12.18 5.65 -3.47
CA TRP A 11 -11.22 6.10 -4.46
C TRP A 11 -9.85 6.40 -3.85
N ALA A 12 -9.80 7.07 -2.70
CA ALA A 12 -8.56 7.37 -2.00
C ALA A 12 -7.79 6.09 -1.64
N ILE A 13 -8.48 5.07 -1.12
CA ILE A 13 -7.87 3.76 -0.82
C ILE A 13 -7.37 3.10 -2.11
N GLN A 14 -8.12 3.16 -3.21
CA GLN A 14 -7.69 2.58 -4.48
C GLN A 14 -6.43 3.26 -5.05
N VAL A 15 -6.36 4.59 -4.99
CA VAL A 15 -5.16 5.34 -5.40
C VAL A 15 -3.96 4.95 -4.52
N TYR A 16 -4.17 4.83 -3.21
CA TYR A 16 -3.09 4.44 -2.30
C TYR A 16 -2.58 3.01 -2.55
N ILE A 17 -3.46 2.06 -2.87
CA ILE A 17 -3.07 0.71 -3.32
C ILE A 17 -2.20 0.80 -4.58
N LEU A 18 -2.58 1.61 -5.57
CA LEU A 18 -1.78 1.79 -6.79
C LEU A 18 -0.39 2.35 -6.48
N LEU A 19 -0.27 3.31 -5.56
CA LEU A 19 1.03 3.85 -5.14
C LEU A 19 1.95 2.76 -4.55
N ILE A 20 1.41 1.86 -3.74
CA ILE A 20 2.17 0.74 -3.17
C ILE A 20 2.59 -0.25 -4.27
N VAL A 21 1.69 -0.55 -5.21
CA VAL A 21 2.00 -1.41 -6.36
C VAL A 21 3.10 -0.79 -7.23
N PHE A 22 3.02 0.52 -7.53
CA PHE A 22 4.09 1.24 -8.23
C PHE A 22 5.43 1.16 -7.50
N ARG A 23 5.43 1.17 -6.16
CA ARG A 23 6.66 1.02 -5.37
C ARG A 23 7.31 -0.34 -5.59
N VAL A 24 6.52 -1.41 -5.71
CA VAL A 24 7.06 -2.75 -6.00
C VAL A 24 7.71 -2.78 -7.38
N PHE A 25 7.04 -2.25 -8.41
CA PHE A 25 7.62 -2.14 -9.75
C PHE A 25 8.91 -1.31 -9.77
N LEU A 26 8.95 -0.17 -9.06
CA LEU A 26 10.17 0.63 -8.94
C LEU A 26 11.30 -0.13 -8.24
N SER A 27 11.00 -0.95 -7.22
CA SER A 27 12.00 -1.74 -6.49
C SER A 27 12.67 -2.80 -7.37
N TRP A 28 11.99 -3.25 -8.43
CA TRP A 28 12.50 -4.18 -9.42
C TRP A 28 13.21 -3.50 -10.60
N GLY A 29 13.36 -2.17 -10.56
CA GLY A 29 14.10 -1.42 -11.58
C GLY A 29 13.29 -1.06 -12.84
N PHE A 30 11.97 -1.23 -12.84
CA PHE A 30 11.14 -0.95 -14.04
C PHE A 30 10.93 0.54 -14.35
N LEU A 31 11.29 1.47 -13.44
CA LEU A 31 10.95 2.89 -13.55
C LEU A 31 12.10 3.81 -13.09
N PRO A 32 12.22 5.04 -13.65
CA PRO A 32 13.32 5.96 -13.34
C PRO A 32 13.31 6.46 -11.89
N ILE A 33 14.52 6.54 -11.32
CA ILE A 33 14.82 6.80 -9.89
C ILE A 33 14.32 8.17 -9.39
N ARG A 34 13.98 9.11 -10.28
CA ARG A 34 13.63 10.51 -9.94
C ARG A 34 12.41 10.61 -9.01
N TYR A 35 11.43 9.73 -9.17
CA TYR A 35 10.19 9.74 -8.36
C TYR A 35 10.20 8.73 -7.20
N TRP A 36 11.21 7.86 -7.14
CA TRP A 36 11.33 6.81 -6.14
C TRP A 36 11.27 7.34 -4.70
N ARG A 37 12.07 8.36 -4.38
CA ARG A 37 12.17 8.88 -3.00
C ARG A 37 10.85 9.46 -2.50
N TRP A 38 10.09 10.11 -3.37
CA TRP A 38 8.77 10.64 -3.04
C TRP A 38 7.78 9.52 -2.76
N LEU A 39 7.74 8.49 -3.61
CA LEU A 39 6.85 7.35 -3.44
C LEU A 39 7.16 6.53 -2.18
N VAL A 40 8.45 6.33 -1.90
CA VAL A 40 8.88 5.68 -0.65
C VAL A 40 8.40 6.49 0.55
N ARG A 41 8.65 7.81 0.59
CA ARG A 41 8.22 8.67 1.71
C ARG A 41 6.71 8.66 1.94
N LEU A 42 5.90 8.57 0.89
CA LEU A 42 4.44 8.52 1.00
C LEU A 42 3.94 7.18 1.56
N THR A 43 4.58 6.08 1.18
CA THR A 43 4.11 4.73 1.54
C THR A 43 4.77 4.18 2.82
N GLU A 44 5.93 4.71 3.21
CA GLU A 44 6.69 4.28 4.38
C GLU A 44 5.96 4.39 5.72
N PRO A 45 5.16 5.44 6.01
CA PRO A 45 4.45 5.56 7.29
C PRO A 45 3.51 4.38 7.56
N VAL A 46 2.97 3.75 6.52
CA VAL A 46 2.10 2.57 6.63
C VAL A 46 2.88 1.27 6.51
N LEU A 47 3.90 1.23 5.65
CA LEU A 47 4.71 0.03 5.44
C LEU A 47 5.68 -0.26 6.60
N ALA A 48 6.25 0.77 7.23
CA ALA A 48 7.23 0.59 8.30
C ALA A 48 6.66 -0.07 9.56
N PRO A 49 5.45 0.29 10.05
CA PRO A 49 4.80 -0.44 11.14
C PRO A 49 4.57 -1.90 10.80
N VAL A 50 4.04 -2.20 9.60
CA VAL A 50 3.81 -3.58 9.16
C VAL A 50 5.12 -4.36 9.10
N ARG A 51 6.19 -3.75 8.58
CA ARG A 51 7.53 -4.36 8.55
C ARG A 51 8.08 -4.67 9.94
N ARG A 52 7.82 -3.78 10.91
CA ARG A 52 8.22 -4.01 12.31
C ARG A 52 7.44 -5.17 12.93
N LEU A 53 6.15 -5.30 12.61
CA LEU A 53 5.29 -6.39 13.11
C LEU A 53 5.68 -7.76 12.55
N LEU A 54 6.10 -7.84 11.30
CA LEU A 54 6.59 -9.09 10.68
C LEU A 54 7.94 -9.56 11.23
N GLY A 55 8.62 -8.72 12.01
CA GLY A 55 9.94 -9.00 12.55
C GLY A 55 11.05 -8.96 11.49
N ARG A 56 12.29 -8.75 11.95
CA ARG A 56 13.47 -8.72 11.07
C ARG A 56 13.76 -10.08 10.40
N SER A 57 13.25 -11.17 10.94
CA SER A 57 13.43 -12.55 10.43
C SER A 57 12.59 -12.87 9.20
N ALA A 58 11.43 -12.22 9.00
CA ALA A 58 10.69 -12.31 7.73
C ALA A 58 11.36 -11.47 6.63
N VAL A 59 12.06 -10.41 7.03
CA VAL A 59 12.71 -9.40 6.17
C VAL A 59 14.17 -9.75 5.85
N SER A 60 14.78 -10.74 6.53
CA SER A 60 16.13 -11.24 6.21
C SER A 60 16.19 -12.00 4.88
N THR A 61 15.03 -12.34 4.32
CA THR A 61 14.90 -12.72 2.92
C THR A 61 15.05 -11.46 2.07
N ALA A 62 15.77 -11.49 0.95
CA ALA A 62 15.99 -10.33 0.06
C ALA A 62 14.72 -9.69 -0.54
N ILE A 63 13.52 -10.15 -0.13
CA ILE A 63 12.21 -9.77 -0.64
C ILE A 63 11.40 -9.14 0.52
N ASP A 64 11.07 -7.85 0.39
CA ASP A 64 10.18 -7.16 1.32
C ASP A 64 8.71 -7.51 1.01
N PHE A 65 8.08 -8.35 1.85
CA PHE A 65 6.67 -8.71 1.72
C PHE A 65 5.70 -7.69 2.33
N SER A 66 6.19 -6.66 3.02
CA SER A 66 5.34 -5.62 3.64
C SER A 66 4.35 -4.98 2.66
N PRO A 67 4.73 -4.65 1.40
CA PRO A 67 3.80 -4.11 0.40
C PRO A 67 2.60 -5.02 0.13
N ALA A 68 2.83 -6.33 0.00
CA ALA A 68 1.76 -7.29 -0.26
C ALA A 68 0.76 -7.36 0.89
N ILE A 69 1.26 -7.36 2.13
CA ILE A 69 0.41 -7.39 3.33
C ILE A 69 -0.39 -6.10 3.47
N VAL A 70 0.21 -4.94 3.25
CA VAL A 70 -0.53 -3.67 3.28
C VAL A 70 -1.60 -3.63 2.19
N VAL A 71 -1.28 -4.06 0.97
CA VAL A 71 -2.27 -4.13 -0.12
C VAL A 71 -3.44 -5.04 0.26
N LEU A 72 -3.16 -6.22 0.83
CA LEU A 72 -4.20 -7.14 1.30
C LEU A 72 -5.12 -6.48 2.33
N LEU A 73 -4.54 -5.84 3.35
CA LEU A 73 -5.31 -5.14 4.40
C LEU A 73 -6.16 -4.01 3.82
N LEU A 74 -5.63 -3.22 2.89
CA LEU A 74 -6.36 -2.14 2.24
C LEU A 74 -7.49 -2.66 1.34
N VAL A 75 -7.29 -3.78 0.64
CA VAL A 75 -8.35 -4.41 -0.16
C VAL A 75 -9.48 -4.92 0.73
N LEU A 76 -9.16 -5.53 1.87
CA LEU A 76 -10.15 -5.97 2.86
C LEU A 76 -10.92 -4.77 3.44
N LEU A 77 -10.20 -3.73 3.87
CA LEU A 77 -10.79 -2.49 4.37
C LEU A 77 -11.72 -1.86 3.33
N ARG A 78 -11.27 -1.79 2.07
CA ARG A 78 -12.07 -1.29 0.97
C ARG A 78 -13.31 -2.13 0.76
N ARG A 79 -13.19 -3.46 0.70
CA ARG A 79 -14.34 -4.36 0.53
C ARG A 79 -15.36 -4.16 1.65
N TRP A 80 -14.89 -4.05 2.89
CA TRP A 80 -15.74 -3.76 4.04
C TRP A 80 -16.42 -2.40 3.90
N LEU A 81 -15.69 -1.34 3.55
CA LEU A 81 -16.25 -0.01 3.31
C LEU A 81 -17.35 -0.01 2.24
N ARG A 82 -17.16 -0.78 1.16
CA ARG A 82 -18.16 -0.90 0.08
C ARG A 82 -19.42 -1.65 0.50
N SER A 83 -19.35 -2.47 1.55
CA SER A 83 -20.53 -3.16 2.09
C SER A 83 -21.39 -2.28 3.02
N LEU A 84 -20.89 -1.12 3.43
CA LEU A 84 -21.57 -0.20 4.34
C LEU A 84 -22.54 0.79 3.66
N GLY A 85 -22.67 0.76 2.32
CA GLY A 85 -23.51 1.70 1.57
C GLY A 85 -24.30 1.02 0.47
#